data_AF-A0A948CPA9-F1
#
_entry.id   AF-A0A948CPA9-F1
#
_cell.length_a   1.000
_cell.length_b   1.000
_cell.length_c   1.000
_cell.angle_alpha   90.00
_cell.angle_beta   90.00
_cell.angle_gamma   90.00
#
_symmetry.space_group_name_H-M   'P 1'
#
loop_
_entity.id
_entity.type
_entity.pdbx_description
1 polymer ?
#
loop_
_entity_poly.entity_id
_entity_poly.type
_entity_poly.pdbx_seq_one_letter_code
_entity_poly.pdbx_strand_id
1 'polypeptide(L)'
;MNASAYYYCLVGILKREMYRFLQQRSRFLSSLVRPLLWLAVFAAGFRSALGIAIIPPYETYISYEVYIAPGLIGIILLFNGMQSSLSMVYDREMGSMRVLLTSPISRAYLL
;
A
#
# COMPACT_ATOMS: atom_id res chain seq x y z
N MET A 1 -11.05 -26.23 -16.24
CA MET A 1 -11.89 -25.08 -15.85
C MET A 1 -11.78 -24.02 -16.93
N ASN A 2 -12.90 -23.38 -17.29
CA ASN A 2 -12.92 -22.37 -18.34
C ASN A 2 -12.37 -21.04 -17.83
N ALA A 3 -11.70 -20.27 -18.70
CA ALA A 3 -11.16 -18.95 -18.38
C ALA A 3 -12.22 -17.97 -17.84
N SER A 4 -13.49 -18.15 -18.24
CA SER A 4 -14.63 -17.41 -17.71
C SER A 4 -14.82 -17.59 -16.21
N ALA A 5 -14.60 -18.79 -15.65
CA ALA A 5 -14.75 -19.04 -14.22
C ALA A 5 -13.70 -18.28 -13.38
N TYR A 6 -12.46 -18.20 -13.87
CA TYR A 6 -11.41 -17.40 -13.25
C TYR A 6 -11.75 -15.91 -13.28
N TYR A 7 -12.27 -15.41 -14.40
CA TYR A 7 -12.70 -14.02 -14.53
C TYR A 7 -13.82 -13.65 -13.54
N TYR A 8 -14.88 -14.46 -13.45
CA TYR A 8 -15.97 -14.21 -12.50
C TYR A 8 -15.50 -14.27 -11.04
N CYS A 9 -14.59 -15.19 -10.71
CA CYS A 9 -13.98 -15.27 -9.40
C CYS A 9 -13.19 -14.00 -9.06
N LEU A 10 -12.33 -13.54 -9.98
CA LEU A 10 -11.54 -12.32 -9.82
C LEU A 10 -12.43 -11.09 -9.62
N VAL A 11 -13.47 -10.93 -10.44
CA VAL A 11 -14.41 -9.80 -10.31
C VAL A 11 -15.16 -9.87 -8.97
N GLY A 12 -15.53 -11.07 -8.51
CA GLY A 12 -16.16 -11.28 -7.21
C GLY A 12 -15.26 -10.90 -6.03
N ILE A 13 -14.00 -11.36 -6.05
CA ILE A 13 -13.00 -11.04 -5.02
C ILE A 13 -12.71 -9.54 -5.05
N LEU A 14 -12.49 -8.93 -6.22
CA LEU A 14 -12.26 -7.49 -6.36
C LEU A 14 -13.43 -6.68 -5.80
N LYS A 15 -14.67 -7.02 -6.16
CA LYS A 15 -15.84 -6.33 -5.61
C LYS A 15 -15.90 -6.43 -4.10
N ARG A 16 -15.69 -7.63 -3.54
CA ARG A 16 -15.69 -7.84 -2.08
C ARG A 16 -14.63 -6.98 -1.40
N GLU A 17 -13.42 -6.97 -1.94
CA GLU A 17 -12.31 -6.21 -1.36
C GLU A 17 -12.52 -4.70 -1.50
N MET A 18 -13.07 -4.23 -2.62
CA MET A 18 -13.48 -2.83 -2.80
C MET A 18 -14.54 -2.40 -1.79
N TYR A 19 -15.58 -3.21 -1.57
CA TYR A 19 -16.62 -2.91 -0.57
C TYR A 19 -16.03 -2.86 0.85
N ARG A 20 -15.17 -3.82 1.19
CA ARG A 20 -14.49 -3.85 2.49
C ARG A 20 -13.58 -2.64 2.69
N PHE A 21 -12.84 -2.27 1.66
CA PHE A 21 -11.99 -1.09 1.65
C PHE A 21 -12.80 0.20 1.85
N LEU A 22 -13.94 0.32 1.16
CA LEU A 22 -14.86 1.45 1.29
C LEU A 22 -15.55 1.55 2.64
N GLN A 23 -15.73 0.44 3.36
CA GLN A 23 -16.25 0.41 4.72
C GLN A 23 -15.17 0.75 5.77
N GLN A 24 -13.90 0.45 5.51
CA GLN A 24 -12.78 0.78 6.38
C GLN A 24 -12.18 2.17 6.12
N ARG A 25 -13.03 3.19 5.93
CA ARG A 25 -12.58 4.57 5.59
C ARG A 25 -11.62 5.17 6.61
N SER A 26 -11.80 4.87 7.89
CA SER A 26 -10.92 5.37 8.97
C SER A 26 -9.49 4.83 8.85
N ARG A 27 -9.32 3.56 8.48
CA ARG A 27 -8.02 2.93 8.22
C ARG A 27 -7.35 3.52 6.98
N PHE A 28 -8.11 3.72 5.91
CA PHE A 28 -7.61 4.31 4.67
C PHE A 28 -7.14 5.77 4.85
N LEU A 29 -7.96 6.60 5.51
CA LEU A 29 -7.56 7.97 5.83
C LEU A 29 -6.33 7.98 6.75
N SER A 30 -6.28 7.14 7.78
CA SER A 30 -5.12 7.08 8.68
C SER A 30 -3.83 6.61 8.00
N SER A 31 -3.92 5.69 7.03
CA SER A 31 -2.75 5.23 6.26
C SER A 31 -2.22 6.29 5.29
N LEU A 32 -3.05 7.26 4.87
CA LEU A 32 -2.64 8.38 4.02
C LEU A 32 -2.15 9.58 4.84
N VAL A 33 -2.78 9.85 5.97
CA VAL A 33 -2.47 10.99 6.84
C VAL A 33 -1.03 10.91 7.37
N ARG A 34 -0.57 9.73 7.82
CA ARG A 34 0.80 9.56 8.32
C ARG A 34 1.88 9.90 7.28
N PRO A 35 1.87 9.30 6.06
CA PRO A 35 2.81 9.68 5.01
C PRO A 35 2.71 11.14 4.57
N LEU A 36 1.50 11.70 4.48
CA LEU A 36 1.30 13.11 4.11
C LEU A 36 1.84 14.07 5.17
N LEU A 37 1.63 13.75 6.45
CA LEU A 37 2.22 14.49 7.56
C LEU A 37 3.75 14.43 7.51
N TRP A 38 4.32 13.24 7.29
CA TRP A 38 5.76 13.11 7.09
C TRP A 38 6.26 13.93 5.92
N LEU A 39 5.56 13.90 4.78
CA LEU A 39 5.86 14.74 3.62
C LEU A 39 5.84 16.23 3.97
N ALA A 40 4.80 16.71 4.66
CA ALA A 40 4.66 18.11 5.04
C ALA A 40 5.75 18.55 6.03
N VAL A 41 6.05 17.71 7.03
CA VAL A 41 7.11 17.99 8.02
C VAL A 41 8.49 18.00 7.37
N PHE A 42 8.80 17.03 6.51
CA PHE A 42 10.09 16.99 5.81
C PHE A 42 10.21 18.10 4.75
N ALA A 43 9.16 18.36 3.98
CA ALA A 43 9.15 19.43 2.98
C ALA A 43 9.26 20.83 3.61
N ALA A 44 8.55 21.09 4.72
CA ALA A 44 8.59 22.39 5.39
C ALA A 44 9.82 22.56 6.29
N GLY A 45 10.23 21.52 7.03
CA GLY A 45 11.29 21.59 8.04
C GLY A 45 12.71 21.59 7.47
N PHE A 46 12.95 20.95 6.32
CA PHE A 46 14.28 20.88 5.73
C PHE A 46 14.56 21.94 4.67
N ARG A 47 13.53 22.57 4.10
CA ARG A 47 13.69 23.74 3.22
C ARG A 47 14.40 24.90 3.93
N SER A 48 14.29 24.98 5.26
CA SER A 48 14.95 25.99 6.10
C SER A 48 16.31 25.56 6.67
N ALA A 49 16.67 24.26 6.62
CA ALA A 49 17.81 23.73 7.40
C ALA A 49 18.96 23.18 6.56
N LEU A 50 18.73 22.66 5.36
CA LEU A 50 19.79 22.05 4.53
C LEU A 50 19.69 22.51 3.08
N GLY A 51 20.54 23.46 2.71
CA GLY A 51 21.02 23.50 1.32
C GLY A 51 21.89 22.26 1.13
N ILE A 52 21.44 21.31 0.32
CA ILE A 52 22.24 20.11 0.05
C ILE A 52 23.48 20.56 -0.72
N ALA A 53 24.63 20.58 -0.03
CA ALA A 53 25.92 20.69 -0.68
C ALA A 53 26.08 19.56 -1.71
N ILE A 54 26.85 19.80 -2.76
CA ILE A 54 27.13 18.82 -3.82
C ILE A 54 27.73 17.55 -3.16
N ILE A 55 26.95 16.47 -3.07
CA ILE A 55 27.39 15.17 -2.52
C ILE A 55 27.36 14.17 -3.69
N PRO A 56 28.45 13.44 -3.97
CA PRO A 56 28.44 12.36 -4.96
C PRO A 56 27.33 11.34 -4.63
N PRO A 57 26.47 10.90 -5.56
CA PRO A 57 26.58 10.86 -7.03
C PRO A 57 25.92 12.04 -7.78
N TYR A 58 25.53 13.11 -7.09
CA TYR A 58 24.79 14.22 -7.69
C TYR A 58 25.73 15.37 -8.06
N GLU A 59 25.85 15.67 -9.36
CA GLU A 59 26.76 16.71 -9.86
C GLU A 59 26.20 18.15 -9.72
N THR A 60 24.89 18.30 -9.61
CA THR A 60 24.18 19.58 -9.52
C THR A 60 23.46 19.75 -8.18
N TYR A 61 23.22 21.01 -7.78
CA TYR A 61 22.34 21.32 -6.64
C TYR A 61 20.94 20.80 -6.91
N ILE A 62 20.51 19.79 -6.15
CA ILE A 62 19.16 19.24 -6.24
C ILE A 62 18.35 19.74 -5.06
N SER A 63 17.10 20.10 -5.32
CA SER A 63 16.12 20.38 -4.28
C SER A 63 15.97 19.16 -3.36
N TYR A 64 15.95 19.40 -2.05
CA TYR A 64 15.79 18.37 -1.01
C TYR A 64 14.56 17.46 -1.24
N GLU A 65 13.50 18.01 -1.83
CA GLU A 65 12.28 17.30 -2.22
C GLU A 65 12.56 16.11 -3.16
N VAL A 66 13.46 16.29 -4.13
CA VAL A 66 13.81 15.25 -5.11
C VAL A 66 14.64 14.16 -4.45
N TYR A 67 15.53 14.53 -3.53
CA TYR A 67 16.38 13.59 -2.79
C TYR A 67 15.57 12.68 -1.85
N ILE A 68 14.58 13.23 -1.14
CA ILE A 68 13.79 12.46 -0.16
C ILE A 68 12.67 11.63 -0.81
N ALA A 69 12.21 12.01 -2.00
CA ALA A 69 11.13 11.34 -2.72
C ALA A 69 11.26 9.79 -2.78
N PRO A 70 12.39 9.19 -3.21
CA PRO A 70 12.52 7.73 -3.25
C PRO A 70 12.44 7.06 -1.87
N GLY A 71 13.00 7.69 -0.83
CA GLY A 71 12.91 7.18 0.54
C GLY A 71 11.47 7.20 1.07
N LEU A 72 10.72 8.25 0.73
CA LEU A 72 9.32 8.38 1.09
C LEU A 72 8.42 7.36 0.35
N ILE A 73 8.71 7.08 -0.93
CA ILE A 73 8.04 6.00 -1.66
C ILE A 73 8.30 4.65 -0.97
N GLY A 74 9.54 4.39 -0.57
CA GLY A 74 9.91 3.17 0.15
C GLY A 74 9.14 2.99 1.46
N ILE A 75 9.04 4.04 2.29
CA ILE A 75 8.31 3.94 3.56
C ILE A 75 6.80 3.78 3.35
N ILE A 76 6.23 4.42 2.33
CA ILE A 76 4.81 4.26 1.97
C ILE A 76 4.52 2.82 1.55
N LEU A 77 5.38 2.23 0.71
CA LEU A 77 5.23 0.84 0.27
C LEU A 77 5.33 -0.14 1.45
N LEU A 78 6.29 0.06 2.35
CA LEU A 78 6.45 -0.79 3.55
C LEU A 78 5.21 -0.73 4.46
N PHE A 79 4.70 0.47 4.73
CA PHE A 79 3.49 0.63 5.55
C PHE A 79 2.24 0.05 4.89
N ASN A 80 2.07 0.25 3.57
CA ASN A 80 0.97 -0.37 2.83
C ASN A 80 1.07 -1.90 2.83
N GLY A 81 2.26 -2.45 2.64
CA GLY A 81 2.52 -3.89 2.71
C GLY A 81 2.15 -4.47 4.07
N MET A 82 2.57 -3.82 5.16
CA MET A 82 2.23 -4.23 6.53
C MET A 82 0.72 -4.23 6.79
N GLN A 83 0.01 -3.18 6.34
CA GLN A 83 -1.46 -3.10 6.46
C GLN A 83 -2.16 -4.20 5.66
N SER A 84 -1.66 -4.53 4.47
CA SER A 84 -2.17 -5.63 3.64
C SER A 84 -1.92 -7.00 4.27
N SER A 85 -0.78 -7.21 4.92
CA SER A 85 -0.52 -8.46 5.66
C SER A 85 -1.47 -8.61 6.85
N LEU A 86 -1.75 -7.53 7.57
CA LEU A 86 -2.68 -7.55 8.69
C LEU A 86 -4.11 -7.89 8.24
N SER A 87 -4.57 -7.38 7.09
CA SER A 87 -5.90 -7.72 6.57
C SER A 87 -6.01 -9.20 6.19
N MET A 88 -4.93 -9.79 5.64
CA MET A 88 -4.88 -11.24 5.36
C MET A 88 -4.99 -12.08 6.64
N VAL A 89 -4.33 -11.68 7.73
CA VAL A 89 -4.46 -12.36 9.03
C VAL A 89 -5.91 -12.27 9.53
N TYR A 90 -6.52 -11.09 9.42
CA TYR A 90 -7.92 -10.89 9.78
C TYR A 90 -8.87 -11.79 8.98
N ASP A 91 -8.60 -12.01 7.70
CA ASP A 91 -9.38 -12.93 6.85
C ASP A 91 -9.24 -14.40 7.22
N ARG A 92 -8.08 -14.77 7.78
CA ARG A 92 -7.85 -16.10 8.37
C ARG A 92 -8.66 -16.27 9.66
N GLU A 93 -8.68 -15.26 10.53
CA GLU A 93 -9.40 -15.31 11.81
C GLU A 93 -10.92 -15.30 11.63
N MET A 94 -11.45 -14.48 10.72
CA MET A 94 -12.90 -14.39 10.45
C MET A 94 -13.46 -15.57 9.63
N GLY A 95 -12.61 -16.51 9.19
CA GLY A 95 -13.06 -17.70 8.44
C GLY A 95 -13.46 -17.44 6.98
N SER A 96 -13.38 -16.20 6.50
CA SER A 96 -13.61 -15.80 5.09
C SER A 96 -12.74 -16.62 4.13
N MET A 97 -11.49 -16.90 4.53
CA MET A 97 -10.55 -17.69 3.75
C MET A 97 -10.95 -19.16 3.63
N ARG A 98 -11.65 -19.72 4.63
CA ARG A 98 -12.15 -21.11 4.58
C ARG A 98 -13.25 -21.26 3.53
N VAL A 99 -14.10 -20.25 3.38
CA VAL A 99 -15.17 -20.21 2.36
C VAL A 99 -14.59 -20.09 0.94
N LEU A 100 -13.48 -19.38 0.77
CA LEU A 100 -12.79 -19.33 -0.54
C LEU A 100 -12.16 -20.68 -0.91
N LEU A 101 -11.62 -21.41 0.07
CA LEU A 101 -10.93 -22.69 -0.14
C LEU A 101 -11.87 -23.87 -0.44
N THR A 102 -13.19 -23.73 -0.28
CA THR A 102 -14.18 -24.73 -0.73
C THR A 102 -14.50 -24.58 -2.22
N SER A 103 -14.07 -23.50 -2.87
CA SER A 103 -14.28 -23.31 -4.31
C SER A 103 -13.41 -24.27 -5.13
N PRO A 104 -13.85 -24.68 -6.34
CA PRO A 104 -13.08 -25.57 -7.21
C PRO A 104 -11.87 -24.88 -7.88
N ILE A 105 -11.52 -23.65 -7.48
CA ILE A 105 -10.47 -22.83 -8.09
C ILE A 105 -9.11 -23.13 -7.45
N SER A 106 -8.04 -23.10 -8.27
CA SER A 106 -6.68 -23.36 -7.79
C SER A 106 -6.31 -22.41 -6.64
N ARG A 107 -5.74 -22.97 -5.57
CA ARG A 107 -5.40 -22.21 -4.35
C ARG A 107 -4.44 -21.05 -4.62
N ALA A 108 -3.50 -21.24 -5.55
CA ALA A 108 -2.56 -20.20 -5.96
C ALA A 108 -3.23 -18.96 -6.60
N TYR A 109 -4.49 -19.06 -7.03
CA TYR A 109 -5.25 -17.94 -7.58
C TYR A 109 -6.12 -17.24 -6.52
N LEU A 110 -6.45 -17.94 -5.44
CA LEU A 110 -7.33 -17.46 -4.38
C LEU A 110 -6.57 -16.79 -3.22
N LEU A 111 -5.26 -17.06 -3.11
CA LEU A 111 -4.36 -16.67 -2.03
C LEU A 111 -3.37 -15.61 -2.50
#